data_AF-A0AAW0BM90-F1
#
_entry.id   AF-A0AAW0BM90-F1
#
_cell.length_a   1.000
_cell.length_b   1.000
_cell.length_c   1.000
_cell.angle_alpha   90.00
_cell.angle_beta   90.00
_cell.angle_gamma   90.00
#
_symmetry.space_group_name_H-M   'P 1'
#
loop_
_entity.id
_entity.type
_entity.pdbx_description
1 polymer ?
#
loop_
_entity_poly.entity_id
_entity_poly.type
_entity_poly.pdbx_seq_one_letter_code
_entity_poly.pdbx_strand_id
1 'polypeptide(L)'
;MTAGWQAKKATPWHQSHDLISISLPAHILDGFRIYCEADDFSKWAKSATMEQFDAVALRVFNNLFTSAAYHQVRKKVDVDTVLCNNILYNQDALLYWLLVKSIKAGNISCVVLVLRVWMVMMRTPKTMPCYADAIFETLEHLEQYPETVRKFFLHNWLVNLTGKPNGFKEVDLLQEHQNFWLKPVRDFLHEGSKAVNQCSAFSRYRPDDREWEQKGFQGDPEATADIGEEADDSQEEEPGDYEATAEDLADDDEEPIEMADTLIAVAVSIIDNQ
;
A
#
# COMPACT_ATOMS: atom_id res chain seq x y z
N MET A 1 2.12 -20.44 -30.85
CA MET A 1 2.78 -20.58 -29.54
C MET A 1 2.00 -19.72 -28.55
N THR A 2 1.14 -20.36 -27.78
CA THR A 2 0.32 -19.71 -26.75
C THR A 2 1.19 -19.56 -25.51
N ALA A 3 1.51 -18.33 -25.10
CA ALA A 3 2.36 -18.08 -23.94
C ALA A 3 1.65 -18.58 -22.66
N GLY A 4 2.28 -19.49 -21.93
CA GLY A 4 1.78 -20.11 -20.70
C GLY A 4 1.81 -19.18 -19.47
N TRP A 5 1.15 -18.03 -19.57
CA TRP A 5 0.92 -17.10 -18.45
C TRP A 5 -0.54 -17.10 -17.98
N GLN A 6 -1.32 -18.12 -18.34
CA GLN A 6 -2.60 -18.34 -17.69
C GLN A 6 -2.35 -18.94 -16.30
N ALA A 7 -2.72 -18.15 -15.28
CA ALA A 7 -2.82 -18.51 -13.86
C ALA A 7 -1.50 -18.93 -13.16
N LYS A 8 -0.45 -18.12 -13.23
CA LYS A 8 0.60 -18.20 -12.20
C LYS A 8 0.20 -17.33 -11.02
N LYS A 9 0.05 -17.94 -9.84
CA LYS A 9 -0.05 -17.27 -8.54
C LYS A 9 0.87 -16.05 -8.55
N ALA A 10 0.34 -14.87 -8.22
CA ALA A 10 1.16 -13.67 -8.09
C ALA A 10 2.36 -13.98 -7.19
N THR A 11 3.53 -13.44 -7.53
CA THR A 11 4.71 -13.60 -6.67
C THR A 11 4.33 -13.08 -5.29
N PRO A 12 4.53 -13.87 -4.22
CA PRO A 12 4.11 -13.44 -2.90
C PRO A 12 4.83 -12.14 -2.50
N TRP A 13 4.08 -11.27 -1.83
CA TRP A 13 4.43 -9.86 -1.67
C TRP A 13 5.71 -9.69 -0.85
N HIS A 14 5.81 -10.34 0.31
CA HIS A 14 6.98 -10.24 1.19
C HIS A 14 8.29 -10.60 0.48
N GLN A 15 8.35 -11.73 -0.23
CA GLN A 15 9.55 -12.13 -0.97
C GLN A 15 9.91 -11.13 -2.07
N SER A 16 8.91 -10.53 -2.69
CA SER A 16 9.13 -9.50 -3.73
C SER A 16 9.63 -8.19 -3.11
N HIS A 17 9.05 -7.78 -1.99
CA HIS A 17 9.47 -6.63 -1.19
C HIS A 17 10.92 -6.76 -0.75
N ASP A 18 11.26 -7.88 -0.11
CA ASP A 18 12.61 -8.18 0.39
C ASP A 18 13.63 -8.17 -0.74
N LEU A 19 13.29 -8.81 -1.86
CA LEU A 19 14.17 -8.84 -3.02
C LEU A 19 14.48 -7.44 -3.53
N ILE A 20 13.47 -6.58 -3.69
CA ILE A 20 13.64 -5.19 -4.13
C ILE A 20 14.48 -4.40 -3.11
N SER A 21 14.22 -4.59 -1.82
CA SER A 21 14.94 -3.92 -0.73
C SER A 21 16.43 -4.26 -0.70
N ILE A 22 16.85 -5.41 -1.24
CA ILE A 22 18.25 -5.83 -1.33
C ILE A 22 18.87 -5.50 -2.69
N SER A 23 18.15 -5.77 -3.79
CA SER A 23 18.68 -5.65 -5.14
C SER A 23 18.85 -4.20 -5.58
N LEU A 24 17.93 -3.30 -5.24
CA LEU A 24 17.98 -1.89 -5.65
C LEU A 24 19.24 -1.19 -5.08
N PRO A 25 19.54 -1.28 -3.77
CA PRO A 25 20.80 -0.76 -3.24
C PRO A 25 22.03 -1.35 -3.94
N ALA A 26 22.02 -2.65 -4.25
CA ALA A 26 23.12 -3.28 -4.96
C ALA A 26 23.31 -2.70 -6.38
N HIS A 27 22.22 -2.43 -7.09
CA HIS A 27 22.25 -1.80 -8.42
C HIS A 27 22.74 -0.35 -8.34
N ILE A 28 22.36 0.40 -7.30
CA ILE A 28 22.87 1.75 -7.06
C ILE A 28 24.38 1.69 -6.83
N LEU A 29 24.85 0.83 -5.92
CA LEU A 29 26.28 0.68 -5.62
C LEU A 29 27.09 0.24 -6.85
N ASP A 30 26.55 -0.67 -7.67
CA ASP A 30 27.19 -1.06 -8.93
C ASP A 30 27.25 0.11 -9.92
N GLY A 31 26.19 0.92 -10.00
CA GLY A 31 26.21 2.17 -10.75
C GLY A 31 27.33 3.10 -10.29
N PHE A 32 27.46 3.33 -8.98
CA PHE A 32 28.57 4.13 -8.45
C PHE A 32 29.93 3.54 -8.80
N ARG A 33 30.11 2.22 -8.72
CA ARG A 33 31.33 1.54 -9.15
C ARG A 33 31.66 1.82 -10.63
N ILE A 34 30.67 1.82 -11.51
CA ILE A 34 30.85 2.06 -12.95
C ILE A 34 31.17 3.54 -13.24
N TYR A 35 30.52 4.47 -12.56
CA TYR A 35 30.56 5.91 -12.89
C TYR A 35 31.50 6.76 -12.02
N CYS A 36 32.10 6.21 -10.95
CA CYS A 36 33.06 6.93 -10.11
C CYS A 36 34.43 7.15 -10.77
N GLU A 37 34.72 6.49 -11.90
CA GLU A 37 35.98 6.58 -12.68
C GLU A 37 37.25 6.27 -11.86
N ALA A 38 37.09 5.70 -10.66
CA ALA A 38 38.19 5.29 -9.79
C ALA A 38 38.43 3.79 -9.92
N ASP A 39 39.70 3.38 -9.91
CA ASP A 39 40.09 1.96 -9.95
C ASP A 39 39.60 1.17 -8.73
N ASP A 40 39.37 1.87 -7.61
CA ASP A 40 38.95 1.29 -6.33
C ASP A 40 37.84 2.14 -5.70
N PHE A 41 36.61 1.62 -5.79
CA PHE A 41 35.41 2.24 -5.21
C PHE A 41 35.55 2.49 -3.70
N SER A 42 36.21 1.59 -2.96
CA SER A 42 36.36 1.73 -1.51
C SER A 42 37.30 2.87 -1.13
N LYS A 43 38.31 3.14 -1.96
CA LYS A 43 39.19 4.30 -1.78
C LYS A 43 38.49 5.59 -2.16
N TRP A 44 37.79 5.58 -3.29
CA TRP A 44 37.01 6.73 -3.74
C TRP A 44 35.99 7.16 -2.69
N ALA A 45 35.20 6.22 -2.15
CA ALA A 45 34.18 6.51 -1.14
C ALA A 45 34.74 7.16 0.13
N LYS A 46 36.00 6.90 0.50
CA LYS A 46 36.65 7.50 1.68
C LYS A 46 37.19 8.90 1.43
N SER A 47 37.48 9.25 0.18
CA SER A 47 38.08 10.53 -0.20
C SER A 47 37.13 11.46 -0.96
N ALA A 48 35.96 10.97 -1.36
CA ALA A 48 35.00 11.71 -2.16
C ALA A 48 34.42 12.90 -1.39
N THR A 49 34.33 14.05 -2.04
CA THR A 49 33.57 15.20 -1.53
C THR A 49 32.09 15.05 -1.83
N MET A 50 31.23 15.83 -1.17
CA MET A 50 29.80 15.80 -1.44
C MET A 50 29.49 16.18 -2.90
N GLU A 51 30.20 17.16 -3.48
CA GLU A 51 29.99 17.56 -4.87
C GLU A 51 30.36 16.43 -5.85
N GLN A 52 31.42 15.67 -5.54
CA GLN A 52 31.81 14.51 -6.33
C GLN A 52 30.78 13.38 -6.20
N PHE A 53 30.26 13.17 -4.99
CA PHE A 53 29.19 12.21 -4.75
C PHE A 53 27.95 12.57 -5.57
N ASP A 54 27.47 13.82 -5.49
CA ASP A 54 26.30 14.29 -6.22
C ASP A 54 26.48 14.19 -7.74
N ALA A 55 27.67 14.55 -8.23
CA ALA A 55 28.00 14.43 -9.65
C ALA A 55 27.98 12.97 -10.13
N VAL A 56 28.47 12.03 -9.33
CA VAL A 56 28.40 10.59 -9.67
C VAL A 56 26.97 10.08 -9.54
N ALA A 57 26.25 10.43 -8.47
CA ALA A 57 24.86 10.05 -8.24
C ALA A 57 23.97 10.49 -9.41
N LEU A 58 24.14 11.72 -9.88
CA LEU A 58 23.40 12.25 -11.02
C LEU A 58 23.72 11.51 -12.32
N ARG A 59 24.99 11.11 -12.52
CA ARG A 59 25.39 10.26 -13.66
C ARG A 59 24.77 8.88 -13.57
N VAL A 60 24.81 8.24 -12.41
CA VAL A 60 24.17 6.94 -12.16
C VAL A 60 22.68 7.03 -12.46
N PHE A 61 21.99 8.00 -11.88
CA PHE A 61 20.57 8.21 -12.10
C PHE A 61 20.24 8.41 -13.58
N ASN A 62 20.89 9.39 -14.23
CA ASN A 62 20.59 9.73 -15.61
C ASN A 62 20.88 8.60 -16.60
N ASN A 63 21.86 7.72 -16.33
CA ASN A 63 22.23 6.64 -17.23
C ASN A 63 21.63 5.27 -16.90
N LEU A 64 21.16 5.04 -15.67
CA LEU A 64 20.69 3.71 -15.23
C LEU A 64 19.25 3.68 -14.69
N PHE A 65 18.64 4.82 -14.39
CA PHE A 65 17.34 4.90 -13.70
C PHE A 65 16.27 5.71 -14.46
N THR A 66 16.56 6.14 -15.70
CA THR A 66 15.63 6.97 -16.47
C THR A 66 15.16 6.29 -17.76
N SER A 67 13.93 6.60 -18.18
CA SER A 67 13.45 6.18 -19.50
C SER A 67 14.29 6.78 -20.65
N ALA A 68 14.90 7.94 -20.42
CA ALA A 68 15.83 8.55 -21.38
C ALA A 68 17.05 7.64 -21.61
N ALA A 69 17.65 7.09 -20.55
CA ALA A 69 18.72 6.11 -20.68
C ALA A 69 18.30 4.87 -21.46
N TYR A 70 17.13 4.31 -21.14
CA TYR A 70 16.57 3.17 -21.86
C TYR A 70 16.47 3.45 -23.37
N HIS A 71 15.93 4.61 -23.75
CA HIS A 71 15.82 5.00 -25.16
C HIS A 71 17.19 5.23 -25.82
N GLN A 72 18.20 5.70 -25.09
CA GLN A 72 19.55 5.82 -25.62
C GLN A 72 20.19 4.46 -25.89
N VAL A 73 20.07 3.50 -24.97
CA VAL A 73 20.58 2.13 -25.16
C VAL A 73 19.86 1.45 -26.32
N ARG A 74 18.54 1.61 -26.42
CA ARG A 74 17.73 0.99 -27.49
C ARG A 74 18.01 1.53 -28.90
N LYS A 75 18.59 2.73 -29.03
CA LYS A 75 18.99 3.31 -30.32
C LYS A 75 20.31 2.77 -30.86
N LYS A 76 21.09 2.04 -30.06
CA LYS A 76 22.36 1.46 -30.51
C LYS A 76 22.12 0.32 -31.50
N VAL A 77 23.07 0.12 -32.41
CA VAL A 77 23.01 -0.94 -33.44
C VAL A 77 23.07 -2.33 -32.80
N ASP A 78 23.87 -2.47 -31.74
CA ASP A 78 23.95 -3.66 -30.90
C ASP A 78 23.25 -3.37 -29.55
N VAL A 79 22.02 -3.85 -29.40
CA VAL A 79 21.18 -3.55 -28.23
C VAL A 79 21.45 -4.59 -27.15
N ASP A 80 22.10 -4.14 -26.08
CA ASP A 80 22.20 -4.93 -24.85
C ASP A 80 20.82 -5.03 -24.19
N THR A 81 20.19 -6.19 -24.34
CA THR A 81 18.86 -6.46 -23.79
C THR A 81 18.88 -6.60 -22.27
N VAL A 82 19.99 -7.09 -21.70
CA VAL A 82 20.15 -7.23 -20.24
C VAL A 82 20.23 -5.85 -19.61
N LEU A 83 21.05 -4.95 -20.18
CA LEU A 83 21.13 -3.57 -19.73
C LEU A 83 19.78 -2.85 -19.86
N CYS A 84 19.07 -3.03 -20.98
CA CYS A 84 17.73 -2.47 -21.17
C CYS A 84 16.75 -2.90 -20.05
N ASN A 85 16.72 -4.20 -19.73
CA ASN A 85 15.85 -4.74 -18.69
C ASN A 85 16.24 -4.21 -17.30
N ASN A 86 17.54 -4.10 -17.03
CA ASN A 86 18.04 -3.54 -15.77
C ASN A 86 17.65 -2.06 -15.61
N ILE A 87 17.70 -1.25 -16.67
CA ILE A 87 17.28 0.16 -16.60
C ILE A 87 15.78 0.28 -16.27
N LEU A 88 14.93 -0.53 -16.92
CA LEU A 88 13.50 -0.55 -16.62
C LEU A 88 13.23 -1.02 -15.18
N TYR A 89 13.89 -2.10 -14.76
CA TYR A 89 13.80 -2.59 -13.40
C TYR A 89 14.20 -1.52 -12.37
N ASN A 90 15.34 -0.87 -12.59
CA ASN A 90 15.88 0.19 -11.74
C ASN A 90 14.91 1.35 -11.60
N GLN A 91 14.32 1.80 -12.71
CA GLN A 91 13.35 2.87 -12.73
C GLN A 91 12.12 2.54 -11.87
N ASP A 92 11.54 1.35 -12.08
CA ASP A 92 10.31 0.94 -11.40
C ASP A 92 10.56 0.62 -9.91
N ALA A 93 11.67 -0.06 -9.61
CA ALA A 93 12.09 -0.36 -8.25
C ALA A 93 12.38 0.91 -7.45
N LEU A 94 12.98 1.94 -8.08
CA LEU A 94 13.23 3.22 -7.41
C LEU A 94 11.93 3.95 -7.05
N LEU A 95 10.92 3.91 -7.93
CA LEU A 95 9.60 4.48 -7.63
C LEU A 95 8.91 3.75 -6.48
N TYR A 96 8.99 2.41 -6.46
CA TYR A 96 8.46 1.61 -5.36
C TYR A 96 9.18 1.91 -4.03
N TRP A 97 10.51 1.97 -4.05
CA TRP A 97 11.29 2.27 -2.85
C TRP A 97 11.02 3.69 -2.34
N LEU A 98 10.86 4.65 -3.24
CA LEU A 98 10.43 6.01 -2.91
C LEU A 98 9.06 6.02 -2.23
N LEU A 99 8.09 5.22 -2.69
CA LEU A 99 6.79 5.10 -2.05
C LEU A 99 6.94 4.58 -0.62
N VAL A 100 7.58 3.42 -0.43
CA VAL A 100 7.75 2.78 0.89
C VAL A 100 8.45 3.72 1.87
N LYS A 101 9.56 4.34 1.46
CA LYS A 101 10.29 5.28 2.32
C LYS A 101 9.48 6.54 2.61
N SER A 102 8.69 7.04 1.66
CA SER A 102 7.82 8.20 1.88
C SER A 102 6.69 7.89 2.86
N ILE A 103 6.11 6.69 2.78
CA ILE A 103 5.08 6.24 3.73
C ILE A 103 5.69 6.16 5.13
N LYS A 104 6.79 5.42 5.31
CA LYS A 104 7.47 5.31 6.62
C LYS A 104 7.82 6.70 7.19
N ALA A 105 8.32 7.61 6.37
CA ALA A 105 8.67 8.99 6.77
C ALA A 105 7.47 9.94 6.99
N GLY A 106 6.23 9.53 6.65
CA GLY A 106 5.06 10.41 6.71
C GLY A 106 5.02 11.49 5.62
N ASN A 107 5.81 11.35 4.55
CA ASN A 107 5.88 12.33 3.47
C ASN A 107 4.82 12.08 2.39
N ILE A 108 3.60 12.56 2.68
CA ILE A 108 2.44 12.38 1.79
C ILE A 108 2.62 13.04 0.42
N SER A 109 3.37 14.13 0.31
CA SER A 109 3.62 14.82 -0.96
C SER A 109 4.38 13.92 -1.94
N CYS A 110 5.37 13.17 -1.44
CA CYS A 110 6.11 12.20 -2.25
C CYS A 110 5.25 10.98 -2.61
N VAL A 111 4.39 10.51 -1.71
CA VAL A 111 3.41 9.44 -2.01
C VAL A 111 2.51 9.85 -3.18
N VAL A 112 1.92 11.04 -3.13
CA VAL A 112 1.07 11.58 -4.20
C VAL A 112 1.84 11.71 -5.52
N LEU A 113 3.12 12.09 -5.47
CA LEU A 113 3.97 12.17 -6.66
C LEU A 113 4.16 10.79 -7.32
N VAL A 114 4.43 9.74 -6.54
CA VAL A 114 4.57 8.38 -7.06
C VAL A 114 3.25 7.90 -7.66
N LEU A 115 2.12 8.13 -6.99
CA LEU A 115 0.80 7.77 -7.49
C LEU A 115 0.48 8.44 -8.83
N ARG A 116 0.89 9.69 -9.05
CA ARG A 116 0.75 10.37 -10.36
C ARG A 116 1.50 9.65 -11.48
N VAL A 117 2.70 9.14 -11.19
CA VAL A 117 3.48 8.36 -12.18
C VAL A 117 2.81 7.01 -12.43
N TRP A 118 2.42 6.31 -11.36
CA TRP A 118 1.77 4.99 -11.44
C TRP A 118 0.43 5.02 -12.17
N MET A 119 -0.38 6.05 -11.96
CA MET A 119 -1.61 6.28 -12.72
C MET A 119 -1.38 6.20 -14.24
N VAL A 120 -0.28 6.77 -14.74
CA VAL A 120 0.06 6.71 -16.17
C VAL A 120 0.56 5.30 -16.54
N MET A 121 1.43 4.70 -15.73
CA MET A 121 1.98 3.36 -15.98
C MET A 121 0.89 2.28 -16.03
N MET A 122 -0.11 2.37 -15.14
CA MET A 122 -1.22 1.42 -14.98
C MET A 122 -2.28 1.51 -16.10
N ARG A 123 -2.16 2.46 -17.04
CA ARG A 123 -3.02 2.55 -18.24
C ARG A 123 -2.47 1.80 -19.46
N THR A 124 -1.33 1.14 -19.33
CA THR A 124 -0.69 0.38 -20.42
C THR A 124 -1.50 -0.89 -20.75
N PRO A 125 -1.45 -1.46 -21.97
CA PRO A 125 -2.17 -2.70 -22.26
C PRO A 125 -1.74 -3.86 -21.32
N LYS A 126 -2.73 -4.60 -20.81
CA LYS A 126 -2.56 -5.73 -19.85
C LYS A 126 -2.12 -5.34 -18.43
N THR A 127 -2.39 -4.10 -18.02
CA THR A 127 -2.18 -3.65 -16.63
C THR A 127 -3.51 -3.49 -15.89
N MET A 128 -3.53 -2.64 -14.85
CA MET A 128 -4.59 -2.52 -13.85
C MET A 128 -5.38 -1.20 -14.03
N PRO A 129 -6.23 -1.07 -15.06
CA PRO A 129 -6.87 0.21 -15.42
C PRO A 129 -7.79 0.76 -14.33
N CYS A 130 -8.50 -0.10 -13.58
CA CYS A 130 -9.38 0.33 -12.50
C CYS A 130 -8.61 1.08 -11.39
N TYR A 131 -7.38 0.66 -11.08
CA TYR A 131 -6.52 1.37 -10.13
C TYR A 131 -6.05 2.71 -10.69
N ALA A 132 -5.76 2.78 -11.99
CA ALA A 132 -5.40 4.03 -12.63
C ALA A 132 -6.54 5.05 -12.57
N ASP A 133 -7.78 4.60 -12.79
CA ASP A 133 -8.96 5.45 -12.75
C ASP A 133 -9.26 5.91 -11.32
N ALA A 134 -9.20 5.01 -10.34
CA ALA A 134 -9.34 5.38 -8.92
C ALA A 134 -8.27 6.41 -8.48
N ILE A 135 -7.01 6.24 -8.89
CA ILE A 135 -5.96 7.22 -8.61
C ILE A 135 -6.26 8.54 -9.33
N PHE A 136 -6.68 8.49 -10.60
CA PHE A 136 -6.99 9.69 -11.38
C PHE A 136 -8.12 10.50 -10.73
N GLU A 137 -9.24 9.86 -10.39
CA GLU A 137 -10.38 10.50 -9.71
C GLU A 137 -9.96 11.09 -8.37
N THR A 138 -9.16 10.35 -7.59
CA THR A 138 -8.64 10.85 -6.30
C THR A 138 -7.80 12.10 -6.49
N LEU A 139 -6.89 12.11 -7.47
CA LEU A 139 -6.03 13.26 -7.75
C LEU A 139 -6.82 14.46 -8.28
N GLU A 140 -7.85 14.22 -9.10
CA GLU A 140 -8.76 15.25 -9.58
C GLU A 140 -9.52 15.91 -8.42
N HIS A 141 -10.11 15.11 -7.52
CA HIS A 141 -10.78 15.64 -6.33
C HIS A 141 -9.82 16.45 -5.44
N LEU A 142 -8.60 15.96 -5.23
CA LEU A 142 -7.58 16.67 -4.46
C LEU A 142 -7.24 18.05 -5.05
N GLU A 143 -7.30 18.20 -6.37
CA GLU A 143 -7.06 19.49 -7.04
C GLU A 143 -8.24 20.46 -6.88
N GLN A 144 -9.47 19.93 -6.83
CA GLN A 144 -10.69 20.71 -6.64
C GLN A 144 -10.93 21.14 -5.19
N TYR A 145 -10.37 20.42 -4.20
CA TYR A 145 -10.60 20.72 -2.80
C TYR A 145 -9.99 22.06 -2.35
N PRO A 146 -10.69 22.81 -1.46
CA PRO A 146 -10.09 23.91 -0.73
C PRO A 146 -8.85 23.43 0.03
N GLU A 147 -7.83 24.28 0.14
CA GLU A 147 -6.53 23.92 0.73
C GLU A 147 -6.64 23.25 2.10
N THR A 148 -7.52 23.77 2.97
CA THR A 148 -7.77 23.21 4.30
C THR A 148 -8.30 21.77 4.23
N VAL A 149 -9.24 21.50 3.32
CA VAL A 149 -9.85 20.17 3.13
C VAL A 149 -8.82 19.22 2.54
N ARG A 150 -8.07 19.66 1.53
CA ARG A 150 -6.98 18.88 0.93
C ARG A 150 -5.94 18.49 1.98
N LYS A 151 -5.51 19.44 2.81
CA LYS A 151 -4.55 19.18 3.87
C LYS A 151 -5.10 18.14 4.84
N PHE A 152 -6.33 18.33 5.33
CA PHE A 152 -6.95 17.38 6.24
C PHE A 152 -7.05 15.98 5.63
N PHE A 153 -7.55 15.86 4.39
CA PHE A 153 -7.68 14.58 3.69
C PHE A 153 -6.34 13.86 3.55
N LEU A 154 -5.29 14.56 3.10
CA LEU A 154 -3.95 13.98 2.94
C LEU A 154 -3.29 13.60 4.27
N HIS A 155 -3.54 14.33 5.36
CA HIS A 155 -3.02 13.97 6.68
C HIS A 155 -3.70 12.72 7.27
N ASN A 156 -4.86 12.31 6.75
CA ASN A 156 -5.54 11.09 7.17
C ASN A 156 -5.10 9.84 6.41
N TRP A 157 -4.23 9.95 5.40
CA TRP A 157 -3.76 8.78 4.65
C TRP A 157 -2.69 7.96 5.37
N LEU A 158 -1.92 8.60 6.24
CA LEU A 158 -0.82 7.99 6.96
C LEU A 158 -1.03 8.20 8.46
N VAL A 159 -0.78 7.15 9.24
CA VAL A 159 -0.94 7.18 10.69
C VAL A 159 0.33 6.66 11.36
N ASN A 160 0.75 7.31 12.44
CA ASN A 160 1.87 6.86 13.25
C ASN A 160 1.39 6.62 14.69
N LEU A 161 1.11 5.37 15.01
CA LEU A 161 0.62 4.97 16.34
C LEU A 161 1.73 4.96 17.40
N THR A 162 2.98 4.74 16.97
CA THR A 162 4.12 4.59 17.87
C THR A 162 4.73 5.93 18.30
N GLY A 163 4.54 6.98 17.48
CA GLY A 163 5.21 8.27 17.63
C GLY A 163 6.71 8.25 17.29
N LYS A 164 7.26 7.11 16.87
CA LYS A 164 8.67 7.00 16.48
C LYS A 164 8.91 7.60 15.08
N PRO A 165 10.08 8.20 14.81
CA PRO A 165 10.50 8.52 13.45
C PRO A 165 10.41 7.29 12.55
N ASN A 166 10.05 7.48 11.28
CA ASN A 166 9.85 6.41 10.30
C ASN A 166 8.78 5.35 10.65
N GLY A 167 7.93 5.61 11.65
CA GLY A 167 6.88 4.70 12.12
C GLY A 167 5.49 4.93 11.53
N PHE A 168 5.38 5.71 10.44
CA PHE A 168 4.09 5.89 9.76
C PHE A 168 3.72 4.63 8.95
N LYS A 169 2.44 4.25 9.03
CA LYS A 169 1.80 3.18 8.27
C LYS A 169 0.62 3.76 7.48
N GLU A 170 0.20 3.09 6.42
CA GLU A 170 -1.02 3.41 5.69
C GLU A 170 -2.24 3.32 6.62
N VAL A 171 -3.17 4.27 6.52
CA VAL A 171 -4.40 4.25 7.32
C VAL A 171 -5.27 3.01 7.02
N ASP A 172 -5.15 2.48 5.80
CA ASP A 172 -5.87 1.28 5.38
C ASP A 172 -5.47 0.06 6.20
N LEU A 173 -4.17 -0.11 6.51
CA LEU A 173 -3.70 -1.17 7.41
C LEU A 173 -4.32 -1.06 8.81
N LEU A 174 -4.49 0.17 9.31
CA LEU A 174 -5.18 0.38 10.59
C LEU A 174 -6.66 0.00 10.49
N GLN A 175 -7.32 0.33 9.38
CA GLN A 175 -8.69 -0.07 9.12
C GLN A 175 -8.83 -1.59 9.03
N GLU A 176 -7.90 -2.27 8.34
CA GLU A 176 -7.85 -3.73 8.26
C GLU A 176 -7.65 -4.39 9.62
N HIS A 177 -6.71 -3.87 10.42
CA HIS A 177 -6.50 -4.34 11.78
C HIS A 177 -7.76 -4.16 12.64
N GLN A 178 -8.43 -3.01 12.57
CA GLN A 178 -9.69 -2.78 13.28
C GLN A 178 -10.80 -3.74 12.81
N ASN A 179 -10.89 -3.97 11.49
CA ASN A 179 -11.85 -4.89 10.90
C ASN A 179 -11.59 -6.34 11.36
N PHE A 180 -10.33 -6.75 11.46
CA PHE A 180 -9.94 -8.07 11.96
C PHE A 180 -10.46 -8.32 13.37
N TRP A 181 -10.34 -7.34 14.28
CA TRP A 181 -10.86 -7.46 15.65
C TRP A 181 -12.38 -7.38 15.76
N LEU A 182 -13.06 -6.74 14.81
CA LEU A 182 -14.52 -6.64 14.77
C LEU A 182 -15.20 -7.92 14.23
N LYS A 183 -14.52 -8.69 13.37
CA LYS A 183 -15.05 -9.94 12.79
C LYS A 183 -15.59 -10.92 13.85
N PRO A 184 -14.85 -11.27 14.93
CA PRO A 184 -15.37 -12.16 15.97
C PRO A 184 -16.66 -11.66 16.62
N VAL A 185 -16.75 -10.35 16.91
CA VAL A 185 -17.94 -9.76 17.54
C VAL A 185 -19.15 -9.83 16.61
N ARG A 186 -18.95 -9.54 15.32
CA ARG A 186 -19.98 -9.69 14.29
C ARG A 186 -20.44 -11.15 14.20
N ASP A 187 -19.50 -12.09 14.17
CA ASP A 187 -19.80 -13.52 14.04
C ASP A 187 -20.55 -14.04 15.28
N PHE A 188 -20.15 -13.63 16.48
CA PHE A 188 -20.88 -13.92 17.72
C PHE A 188 -22.29 -13.33 17.73
N LEU A 189 -22.49 -12.09 17.27
CA LEU A 189 -23.82 -11.48 17.17
C LEU A 189 -24.68 -12.18 16.11
N HIS A 190 -24.08 -12.62 15.00
CA HIS A 190 -24.76 -13.37 13.95
C HIS A 190 -25.18 -14.77 14.43
N GLU A 191 -24.30 -15.48 15.14
CA GLU A 191 -24.62 -16.76 15.79
C GLU A 191 -25.67 -16.59 16.90
N GLY A 192 -25.57 -15.53 17.71
CA GLY A 192 -26.55 -15.18 18.73
C GLY A 192 -27.92 -14.86 18.13
N SER A 193 -27.96 -14.14 17.01
CA SER A 193 -29.19 -13.86 16.24
C SER A 193 -29.81 -15.14 15.68
N LYS A 194 -28.99 -16.06 15.13
CA LYS A 194 -29.46 -17.39 14.71
C LYS A 194 -30.02 -18.20 15.90
N ALA A 195 -29.41 -18.10 17.07
CA ALA A 195 -29.89 -18.77 18.28
C ALA A 195 -31.21 -18.17 18.78
N VAL A 196 -31.39 -16.85 18.71
CA VAL A 196 -32.64 -16.15 19.08
C VAL A 196 -33.77 -16.45 18.08
N ASN A 197 -33.46 -16.62 16.79
CA ASN A 197 -34.42 -16.94 15.74
C ASN A 197 -34.79 -18.43 15.64
N GLN A 198 -34.19 -19.31 16.47
CA GLN A 198 -34.64 -20.68 16.60
C GLN A 198 -35.74 -20.77 17.66
N CYS A 199 -36.92 -21.31 17.32
CA CYS A 199 -38.04 -21.53 18.23
C CYS A 199 -37.67 -22.32 19.51
N SER A 200 -36.53 -23.00 19.54
CA SER A 200 -35.98 -23.70 20.71
C SER A 200 -35.40 -22.78 21.79
N ALA A 201 -35.05 -21.52 21.48
CA ALA A 201 -34.66 -20.53 22.48
C ALA A 201 -35.88 -20.02 23.27
N PHE A 202 -37.04 -19.91 22.60
CA PHE A 202 -38.32 -19.58 23.24
C PHE A 202 -38.89 -20.73 24.08
N SER A 203 -38.56 -21.99 23.80
CA SER A 203 -39.02 -23.11 24.64
C SER A 203 -38.34 -23.17 26.02
N ARG A 204 -37.26 -22.39 26.22
CA ARG A 204 -36.59 -22.20 27.52
C ARG A 204 -37.05 -20.95 28.27
N TYR A 205 -37.91 -20.12 27.69
CA TYR A 205 -38.55 -19.05 28.44
C TYR A 205 -39.46 -19.70 29.51
N ARG A 206 -39.17 -19.43 30.78
CA ARG A 206 -40.11 -19.79 31.85
C ARG A 206 -41.44 -19.10 31.54
N PRO A 207 -42.59 -19.78 31.71
CA PRO A 207 -43.87 -19.10 31.71
C PRO A 207 -43.81 -17.97 32.74
N ASP A 208 -44.28 -16.79 32.35
CA ASP A 208 -44.32 -15.63 33.23
C ASP A 208 -45.47 -15.83 34.22
N ASP A 209 -45.17 -16.22 35.45
CA ASP A 209 -46.15 -16.42 36.54
C ASP A 209 -46.71 -15.10 37.09
N ARG A 210 -46.42 -13.95 36.45
CA ARG A 210 -46.97 -12.66 36.85
C ARG A 210 -48.40 -12.53 36.33
N GLU A 211 -49.36 -12.54 37.26
CA GLU A 211 -50.76 -12.24 36.97
C GLU A 211 -50.91 -10.77 36.58
N TRP A 212 -51.31 -10.52 35.33
CA TRP A 212 -51.63 -9.19 34.83
C TRP A 212 -53.11 -8.91 35.04
N GLU A 213 -53.44 -7.95 35.91
CA GLU A 213 -54.81 -7.45 36.08
C GLU A 213 -55.08 -6.39 35.01
N GLN A 214 -55.91 -6.73 34.02
CA GLN A 214 -56.20 -5.89 32.86
C GLN A 214 -57.09 -4.70 33.25
N LYS A 215 -56.49 -3.55 33.57
CA LYS A 215 -57.21 -2.27 33.60
C LYS A 215 -57.25 -1.71 32.18
N GLY A 216 -58.37 -1.97 31.51
CA GLY A 216 -58.55 -1.77 30.08
C GLY A 216 -58.15 -0.38 29.57
N PHE A 217 -57.63 -0.37 28.34
CA PHE A 217 -57.64 0.79 27.48
C PHE A 217 -58.06 0.36 26.07
N GLN A 218 -58.95 1.16 25.49
CA GLN A 218 -59.66 0.93 24.23
C GLN A 218 -58.81 1.35 23.04
N GLY A 219 -58.83 0.55 21.96
CA GLY A 219 -58.34 0.95 20.64
C GLY A 219 -57.98 -0.25 19.76
N ASP A 220 -58.74 -0.47 18.69
CA ASP A 220 -58.51 -1.49 17.65
C ASP A 220 -57.20 -1.24 16.87
N PRO A 221 -56.49 -2.31 16.45
CA PRO A 221 -55.48 -2.21 15.40
C PRO A 221 -56.02 -2.75 14.07
N GLU A 222 -56.45 -1.85 13.19
CA GLU A 222 -56.40 -2.09 11.74
C GLU A 222 -55.12 -1.45 11.20
N ALA A 223 -54.16 -2.28 10.77
CA ALA A 223 -53.25 -2.00 9.66
C ALA A 223 -52.31 -3.19 9.44
N THR A 224 -52.71 -4.09 8.54
CA THR A 224 -51.81 -5.01 7.84
C THR A 224 -50.95 -4.21 6.86
N ALA A 225 -49.62 -4.29 6.96
CA ALA A 225 -48.70 -3.80 5.94
C ALA A 225 -48.00 -5.00 5.28
N ASP A 226 -48.26 -5.12 3.99
CA ASP A 226 -47.73 -6.08 3.02
C ASP A 226 -46.22 -5.82 2.83
N ILE A 227 -45.39 -6.87 2.88
CA ILE A 227 -43.95 -6.79 2.57
C ILE A 227 -43.78 -7.43 1.18
N GLY A 228 -43.57 -6.58 0.17
CA GLY A 228 -43.22 -7.03 -1.18
C GLY A 228 -41.79 -7.55 -1.25
N GLU A 229 -41.62 -8.73 -1.84
CA GLU A 229 -40.33 -9.26 -2.28
C GLU A 229 -39.89 -8.51 -3.54
N GLU A 230 -38.79 -7.76 -3.46
CA GLU A 230 -38.02 -7.35 -4.63
C GLU A 230 -36.79 -8.26 -4.74
N ALA A 231 -36.65 -8.91 -5.90
CA ALA A 231 -35.51 -9.71 -6.29
C ALA A 231 -34.36 -8.79 -6.72
N ASP A 232 -33.24 -8.87 -5.99
CA ASP A 232 -31.98 -8.23 -6.35
C ASP A 232 -31.14 -9.22 -7.18
N ASP A 233 -31.17 -9.03 -8.50
CA ASP A 233 -30.27 -9.69 -9.46
C ASP A 233 -29.09 -8.74 -9.71
N SER A 234 -28.13 -8.74 -8.80
CA SER A 234 -26.79 -8.17 -9.00
C SER A 234 -25.75 -9.28 -8.80
N GLN A 235 -25.33 -9.88 -9.91
CA GLN A 235 -24.14 -10.74 -9.93
C GLN A 235 -22.90 -9.85 -9.78
N GLU A 236 -22.52 -9.56 -8.55
CA GLU A 236 -21.18 -9.12 -8.20
C GLU A 236 -20.22 -10.32 -8.43
N GLU A 237 -19.30 -10.20 -9.39
CA GLU A 237 -18.14 -11.08 -9.44
C GLU A 237 -17.30 -10.77 -8.20
N GLU A 238 -17.26 -11.71 -7.25
CA GLU A 238 -16.48 -11.56 -6.01
C GLU A 238 -15.01 -11.22 -6.35
N PRO A 239 -14.51 -10.04 -5.91
CA PRO A 239 -13.08 -9.77 -5.97
C PRO A 239 -12.41 -10.76 -5.01
N GLY A 240 -11.49 -11.57 -5.53
CA GLY A 240 -10.90 -12.68 -4.77
C GLY A 240 -10.54 -12.28 -3.34
N ASP A 241 -11.18 -12.95 -2.38
CA ASP A 241 -11.05 -12.69 -0.94
C ASP A 241 -9.58 -12.76 -0.52
N TYR A 242 -8.94 -11.59 -0.45
CA TYR A 242 -7.71 -11.45 0.30
C TYR A 242 -8.06 -11.47 1.78
N GLU A 243 -7.95 -12.65 2.39
CA GLU A 243 -8.01 -12.77 3.85
C GLU A 243 -6.67 -12.34 4.44
N ALA A 244 -6.62 -11.12 4.98
CA ALA A 244 -5.48 -10.67 5.78
C ALA A 244 -5.17 -11.70 6.87
N THR A 245 -3.97 -12.28 6.79
CA THR A 245 -3.49 -13.27 7.74
C THR A 245 -2.95 -12.58 8.99
N ALA A 246 -2.82 -13.32 10.09
CA ALA A 246 -2.18 -12.79 11.30
C ALA A 246 -0.72 -12.36 11.08
N GLU A 247 -0.09 -12.82 9.99
CA GLU A 247 1.26 -12.43 9.57
C GLU A 247 1.24 -11.06 8.86
N ASP A 248 0.23 -10.79 8.03
CA ASP A 248 0.03 -9.47 7.37
C ASP A 248 -0.32 -8.36 8.38
N LEU A 249 -0.97 -8.74 9.49
CA LEU A 249 -1.40 -7.86 10.57
C LEU A 249 -0.47 -7.86 11.77
N ALA A 250 0.59 -8.67 11.76
CA ALA A 250 1.58 -8.62 12.81
C ALA A 250 2.16 -7.20 12.84
N ASP A 251 2.22 -6.59 14.02
CA ASP A 251 3.11 -5.45 14.19
C ASP A 251 4.49 -5.96 13.84
N ASP A 252 4.99 -5.54 12.66
CA ASP A 252 6.32 -5.82 12.16
C ASP A 252 7.29 -5.55 13.32
N ASP A 253 7.72 -6.62 14.00
CA ASP A 253 8.70 -6.57 15.06
C ASP A 253 9.98 -6.09 14.40
N GLU A 254 10.21 -4.76 14.47
CA GLU A 254 11.34 -4.01 13.92
C GLU A 254 12.11 -4.83 12.87
N GLU A 255 11.67 -4.77 11.59
CA GLU A 255 12.56 -5.09 10.47
C GLU A 255 13.94 -4.51 10.82
N PRO A 256 15.04 -5.27 10.71
CA PRO A 256 16.35 -4.77 11.11
C PRO A 256 16.79 -3.67 10.12
N ILE A 257 16.27 -2.47 10.33
CA ILE A 257 16.59 -1.22 9.64
C ILE A 257 17.86 -0.63 10.25
N GLU A 258 18.55 -1.32 11.16
CA GLU A 258 19.78 -0.81 11.80
C GLU A 258 20.78 -0.23 10.79
N MET A 259 20.88 -0.79 9.58
CA MET A 259 21.76 -0.28 8.51
C MET A 259 21.21 0.96 7.77
N ALA A 260 19.89 1.09 7.60
CA ALA A 260 19.30 2.27 6.96
C ALA A 260 19.13 3.42 7.95
N ASP A 261 18.85 3.12 9.22
CA ASP A 261 18.79 4.11 10.30
C ASP A 261 20.18 4.64 10.63
N THR A 262 21.24 3.82 10.55
CA THR A 262 22.61 4.35 10.64
C THR A 262 22.95 5.26 9.46
N LEU A 263 22.53 4.93 8.23
CA LEU A 263 22.77 5.80 7.07
C LEU A 263 21.98 7.12 7.14
N ILE A 264 20.74 7.07 7.61
CA ILE A 264 19.90 8.26 7.80
C ILE A 264 20.41 9.09 8.99
N ALA A 265 20.79 8.47 10.10
CA ALA A 265 21.35 9.18 11.25
C ALA A 265 22.70 9.84 10.92
N VAL A 266 23.54 9.18 10.11
CA VAL A 266 24.77 9.80 9.58
C VAL A 266 24.42 11.01 8.71
N ALA A 267 23.45 10.90 7.81
CA ALA A 267 23.02 12.01 6.95
C ALA A 267 22.43 13.18 7.75
N VAL A 268 21.61 12.92 8.77
CA VAL A 268 21.02 13.95 9.65
C VAL A 268 22.08 14.62 10.53
N SER A 269 23.03 13.86 11.08
CA SER A 269 24.13 14.42 11.89
C SER A 269 25.09 15.32 11.09
N ILE A 270 25.13 15.16 9.77
CA ILE A 270 25.91 16.00 8.85
C ILE A 270 25.17 17.32 8.56
N ILE A 271 23.84 17.31 8.60
CA ILE A 271 23.00 18.49 8.35
C ILE A 271 22.91 19.39 9.60
N ASP A 272 22.84 18.80 10.80
CA ASP A 272 22.71 19.55 12.06
C ASP A 272 24.04 20.14 12.58
N ASN A 273 25.17 19.81 11.96
CA ASN A 273 26.51 20.36 12.28
C ASN A 273 26.99 21.46 11.31
N GLN A 274 26.08 22.03 10.50
CA GLN A 274 26.28 23.27 9.74
C GLN A 274 25.55 24.44 10.43
#